data_AF-A0A3D3V7Z8-F1
#
_entry.id   AF-A0A3D3V7Z8-F1
#
_cell.length_a   1.000
_cell.length_b   1.000
_cell.length_c   1.000
_cell.angle_alpha   90.00
_cell.angle_beta   90.00
_cell.angle_gamma   90.00
#
_symmetry.space_group_name_H-M   'P 1'
#
loop_
_entity.id
_entity.type
_entity.pdbx_description
1 polymer ?
#
loop_
_entity_poly.entity_id
_entity_poly.type
_entity_poly.pdbx_seq_one_letter_code
_entity_poly.pdbx_strand_id
1 'polypeptide(L)'
;MKVVIIPVTAFQQNCSLLWCTETNMAAVVDPGGEIDRINTAIAAQGVVVEKILLTHGHIDHAGAAADLAEQLSVPIEGPHIED
;
A
#
# COMPACT_ATOMS: atom_id res chain seq x y z
N MET A 1 16.71 -2.43 -2.27
CA MET A 1 15.32 -1.94 -2.05
C MET A 1 15.03 -0.84 -3.05
N LYS A 2 13.81 -0.78 -3.57
CA LYS A 2 13.27 0.32 -4.38
C LYS A 2 11.92 0.76 -3.83
N VAL A 3 11.50 1.96 -4.19
CA VAL A 3 10.21 2.54 -3.81
C VAL A 3 9.67 3.38 -4.95
N VAL A 4 8.35 3.41 -5.09
CA VAL A 4 7.62 4.38 -5.91
C VAL A 4 6.50 5.00 -5.07
N ILE A 5 6.28 6.29 -5.29
CA ILE A 5 5.17 7.03 -4.67
C ILE A 5 3.99 7.06 -5.63
N ILE A 6 2.82 6.76 -5.10
CA ILE A 6 1.54 6.72 -5.79
C ILE A 6 0.65 7.72 -5.06
N PRO A 7 0.60 9.00 -5.49
CA PRO A 7 -0.28 9.97 -4.85
C PRO A 7 -1.73 9.52 -4.99
N VAL A 8 -2.43 9.35 -3.87
CA VAL A 8 -3.82 8.86 -3.83
C VAL A 8 -4.75 9.85 -3.14
N THR A 9 -6.04 9.72 -3.43
CA THR A 9 -7.15 10.50 -2.88
C THR A 9 -7.10 11.99 -3.25
N ALA A 10 -8.16 12.73 -2.90
CA ALA A 10 -8.18 14.18 -3.07
C ALA A 10 -7.14 14.91 -2.19
N PHE A 11 -6.63 14.26 -1.14
CA PHE A 11 -5.60 14.80 -0.25
C PHE A 11 -4.19 14.72 -0.84
N GLN A 12 -4.01 14.01 -1.96
CA GLN A 12 -2.71 13.72 -2.55
C GLN A 12 -1.74 13.08 -1.53
N GLN A 13 -2.29 12.18 -0.72
CA GLN A 13 -1.52 11.40 0.25
C GLN A 13 -0.55 10.49 -0.52
N ASN A 14 0.65 10.31 0.03
CA ASN A 14 1.74 9.57 -0.62
C ASN A 14 1.73 8.08 -0.27
N CYS A 15 0.80 7.32 -0.85
CA CYS A 15 0.85 5.86 -0.79
C CYS A 15 2.15 5.37 -1.43
N SER A 16 2.84 4.44 -0.77
CA SER A 16 4.16 3.97 -1.21
C SER A 16 4.11 2.49 -1.56
N LEU A 17 4.64 2.11 -2.71
CA LEU A 17 4.96 0.73 -3.05
C LEU A 17 6.47 0.54 -2.92
N LEU A 18 6.90 -0.24 -1.94
CA LEU A 18 8.31 -0.54 -1.69
C LEU A 18 8.58 -2.03 -1.85
N TRP A 19 9.76 -2.39 -2.33
CA TRP A 19 10.10 -3.79 -2.56
C TRP A 19 11.60 -4.09 -2.45
N CYS A 20 11.88 -5.36 -2.16
CA CYS A 20 13.21 -5.93 -2.24
C CYS A 20 13.57 -6.23 -3.71
N THR A 21 14.70 -5.70 -4.18
CA THR A 21 15.15 -5.87 -5.58
C THR A 21 15.74 -7.25 -5.87
N GLU A 22 16.00 -8.04 -4.85
CA GLU A 22 16.51 -9.42 -5.00
C GLU A 22 15.37 -10.43 -5.09
N THR A 23 14.27 -10.23 -4.34
CA THR A 23 13.16 -11.18 -4.24
C THR A 23 11.88 -10.72 -4.94
N ASN A 24 11.77 -9.43 -5.31
CA ASN A 24 10.55 -8.78 -5.78
C ASN A 24 9.36 -8.84 -4.81
N MET A 25 9.60 -9.19 -3.54
CA MET A 25 8.59 -9.08 -2.49
C MET A 25 8.39 -7.62 -2.11
N ALA A 26 7.12 -7.22 -2.00
CA ALA A 26 6.70 -5.84 -1.84
C ALA A 26 5.71 -5.66 -0.68
N ALA A 27 5.66 -4.44 -0.19
CA ALA A 27 4.61 -3.96 0.69
C ALA A 27 3.99 -2.69 0.13
N VAL A 28 2.68 -2.53 0.32
CA VAL A 28 1.97 -1.27 0.07
C VAL A 28 1.82 -0.56 1.40
N VAL A 29 2.24 0.70 1.47
CA VAL A 29 2.16 1.53 2.68
C VAL A 29 1.08 2.58 2.48
N ASP A 30 0.17 2.68 3.46
CA ASP A 30 -0.91 3.67 3.53
C ASP A 30 -1.77 3.78 2.25
N PRO A 31 -2.46 2.70 1.83
CA PRO A 31 -3.40 2.73 0.72
C PRO A 31 -4.69 3.48 1.10
N GLY A 32 -4.68 4.81 0.97
CA GLY A 32 -5.82 5.67 1.29
C GLY A 32 -7.02 5.58 0.35
N GLY A 33 -6.81 5.18 -0.91
CA GLY A 33 -7.83 5.17 -1.95
C GLY A 33 -7.29 4.78 -3.32
N GLU A 34 -8.14 4.89 -4.35
CA GLU A 34 -7.76 4.67 -5.76
C GLU A 34 -7.04 3.33 -6.03
N ILE A 35 -7.63 2.23 -5.55
CA ILE A 35 -7.09 0.85 -5.64
C ILE A 35 -6.61 0.50 -7.06
N ASP A 36 -7.35 0.88 -8.10
CA ASP A 36 -6.96 0.61 -9.50
C ASP A 36 -5.59 1.22 -9.87
N ARG A 37 -5.29 2.40 -9.32
CA ARG A 37 -4.01 3.08 -9.52
C ARG A 37 -2.88 2.36 -8.79
N ILE A 38 -3.15 1.87 -7.58
CA ILE A 38 -2.20 1.05 -6.80
C ILE A 38 -1.92 -0.27 -7.54
N ASN A 39 -2.96 -0.98 -7.99
CA ASN A 39 -2.84 -2.20 -8.78
C ASN A 39 -2.06 -1.99 -10.07
N THR A 40 -2.28 -0.87 -10.76
CA THR A 40 -1.51 -0.49 -11.96
C THR A 40 -0.03 -0.32 -11.64
N ALA A 41 0.31 0.31 -10.51
CA ALA A 41 1.69 0.46 -10.08
C ALA A 41 2.35 -0.88 -9.70
N ILE A 42 1.63 -1.75 -8.97
CA ILE A 42 2.08 -3.11 -8.63
C ILE A 42 2.40 -3.89 -9.92
N ALA A 43 1.48 -3.91 -10.87
CA ALA A 43 1.65 -4.59 -12.15
C ALA A 43 2.82 -4.02 -12.97
N ALA A 44 2.96 -2.69 -13.01
CA ALA A 44 4.05 -2.02 -13.73
C ALA A 44 5.44 -2.34 -13.17
N GLN A 45 5.55 -2.58 -11.85
CA GLN A 45 6.82 -2.99 -11.24
C GLN A 45 7.07 -4.50 -11.28
N GLY A 46 6.04 -5.32 -11.57
CA GLY A 46 6.16 -6.78 -11.62
C GLY A 46 6.52 -7.40 -10.27
N VAL A 47 5.99 -6.82 -9.18
CA VAL A 47 6.30 -7.23 -7.79
C VAL A 47 5.16 -8.04 -7.17
N VAL A 48 5.47 -8.81 -6.13
CA VAL A 48 4.51 -9.60 -5.36
C VAL A 48 4.29 -8.92 -4.00
N VAL A 49 3.11 -8.38 -3.78
CA VAL A 49 2.76 -7.78 -2.48
C VAL A 49 2.48 -8.89 -1.47
N GLU A 50 3.14 -8.86 -0.31
CA GLU A 50 2.92 -9.82 0.78
C GLU A 50 2.22 -9.25 2.00
N LYS A 51 2.10 -7.92 2.09
CA LYS A 51 1.42 -7.22 3.18
C LYS A 51 1.09 -5.77 2.83
N ILE A 52 0.16 -5.22 3.58
CA ILE A 52 -0.12 -3.79 3.65
C ILE A 52 0.38 -3.28 5.00
N LEU A 53 1.02 -2.11 5.01
CA LEU A 53 1.49 -1.44 6.21
C LEU A 53 0.69 -0.16 6.42
N LEU A 54 0.22 0.07 7.65
CA LEU A 54 -0.44 1.31 8.05
C LEU A 54 0.42 2.06 9.07
N THR A 55 0.63 3.34 8.81
CA THR A 55 1.33 4.24 9.74
C THR A 55 0.42 4.75 10.86
N HIS A 56 -0.83 5.08 10.55
CA HIS A 56 -1.86 5.56 11.49
C HIS A 56 -3.28 5.44 10.88
N GLY A 57 -4.32 5.70 11.68
CA GLY A 57 -5.73 5.44 11.32
C GLY A 57 -6.48 6.51 10.49
N HIS A 58 -5.81 7.50 9.90
CA HIS A 58 -6.51 8.53 9.12
C HIS A 58 -7.05 8.01 7.78
N ILE A 59 -8.18 8.57 7.34
CA ILE A 59 -8.94 8.10 6.18
C ILE A 59 -8.14 8.14 4.87
N ASP A 60 -7.30 9.15 4.68
CA ASP A 60 -6.46 9.31 3.50
C ASP A 60 -5.24 8.38 3.49
N HIS A 61 -5.00 7.63 4.58
CA HIS A 61 -3.97 6.60 4.70
C HIS A 61 -4.55 5.18 4.73
N ALA A 62 -5.67 4.98 5.44
CA ALA A 62 -6.24 3.65 5.69
C ALA A 62 -7.52 3.36 4.87
N GLY A 63 -8.04 4.35 4.14
CA GLY A 63 -9.38 4.31 3.53
C GLY A 63 -9.65 3.15 2.56
N ALA A 64 -8.62 2.60 1.91
CA ALA A 64 -8.73 1.45 1.02
C ALA A 64 -7.92 0.22 1.48
N ALA A 65 -7.42 0.23 2.73
CA ALA A 65 -6.53 -0.81 3.22
C ALA A 65 -7.21 -2.18 3.30
N ALA A 66 -8.44 -2.24 3.83
CA ALA A 66 -9.19 -3.49 3.95
C ALA A 66 -9.50 -4.11 2.59
N ASP A 67 -10.04 -3.31 1.66
CA ASP A 67 -10.41 -3.75 0.32
C ASP A 67 -9.20 -4.25 -0.48
N LEU A 68 -8.08 -3.52 -0.41
CA LEU A 68 -6.84 -3.93 -1.08
C LEU A 68 -6.25 -5.21 -0.45
N ALA A 69 -6.30 -5.34 0.88
CA ALA A 69 -5.84 -6.52 1.59
C ALA A 69 -6.63 -7.77 1.19
N GLU A 70 -7.96 -7.63 1.11
CA GLU A 70 -8.85 -8.70 0.65
C GLU A 70 -8.56 -9.08 -0.80
N GLN A 71 -8.45 -8.09 -1.70
CA GLN A 71 -8.16 -8.33 -3.11
C GLN A 71 -6.83 -9.07 -3.33
N LEU A 72 -5.80 -8.71 -2.58
CA LEU A 72 -4.47 -9.32 -2.68
C LEU A 72 -4.31 -10.57 -1.79
N SER A 73 -5.27 -10.85 -0.91
CA SER A 73 -5.21 -11.91 0.10
C SER A 73 -3.96 -11.83 0.99
N VAL A 74 -3.68 -10.62 1.50
CA VAL A 74 -2.50 -10.32 2.34
C VAL A 74 -2.90 -9.72 3.69
N PRO A 75 -2.09 -9.89 4.74
CA PRO A 75 -2.33 -9.24 6.02
C PRO A 75 -2.11 -7.71 5.96
N ILE A 76 -2.74 -7.02 6.90
CA ILE A 76 -2.45 -5.63 7.26
C ILE A 76 -1.63 -5.65 8.55
N GLU A 77 -0.53 -4.88 8.60
CA GLU A 77 0.28 -4.67 9.79
C GLU A 77 0.30 -3.18 10.18
N GLY A 78 0.19 -2.90 11.47
CA GLY A 78 0.04 -1.53 12.00
C GLY A 78 -1.41 -1.03 11.99
N PRO A 79 -1.65 0.22 12.46
CA PRO A 79 -0.67 1.06 13.15
C PRO A 79 -0.45 0.60 14.60
N HIS A 80 0.21 1.41 15.43
CA HIS A 80 0.25 1.16 16.87
C HIS A 80 -1.18 1.18 17.45
N ILE A 81 -1.43 0.47 18.55
CA ILE A 81 -2.77 0.41 19.19
C ILE A 81 -3.27 1.79 19.66
N GLU A 82 -2.36 2.72 19.89
CA GLU A 82 -2.66 4.07 20.37
C GLU A 82 -2.80 5.12 19.24
N ASP A 83 -2.66 4.71 17.97
CA ASP A 83 -2.74 5.55 16.76
C ASP A 83 -4.05 5.41 15.97
#